data_AF-A0A978S766-F1
#
_entry.id   AF-A0A978S766-F1
#
_cell.length_a   1.000
_cell.length_b   1.000
_cell.length_c   1.000
_cell.angle_alpha   90.00
_cell.angle_beta   90.00
_cell.angle_gamma   90.00
#
_symmetry.space_group_name_H-M   'P 1'
#
loop_
_entity.id
_entity.type
_entity.pdbx_description
1 polymer ?
#
loop_
_entity_poly.entity_id
_entity_poly.type
_entity_poly.pdbx_seq_one_letter_code
_entity_poly.pdbx_strand_id
1 'polypeptide(L)'
;MILDDQLPEPGEAEAIYMTVMLQGDHKCELAFPADDLPLMGDLLRQLLAEPGEGENASKLFKLPIDGGRTAMYVPRSSVVGIMTDPPLPLEEILHGQQQPPPLVIESQYVLVDNFLTVKEYQQLLDWVLANQSDLQSPMKLSNTVSSPQWQTTFINRVQAVIPFVLSHLDISSFPLGEITASLLPNPIPNDKGQRTNNIVITFVYYLYREPKSFTGGELRIYDSQVVNNQCVVADSYQVVEPRGNRAVFFFSSYDSMMQPIGSPEQNLISTCFVINGGIEMDS
;
A
#
# COMPACT_ATOMS: atom_id res chain seq x y z
N MET A 1 -8.84 48.31 -60.11
CA MET A 1 -9.46 46.98 -59.94
C MET A 1 -8.44 45.94 -60.37
N ILE A 2 -7.57 45.57 -59.44
CA ILE A 2 -6.79 44.33 -59.44
C ILE A 2 -6.87 43.92 -57.97
N LEU A 3 -7.58 42.82 -57.68
CA LEU A 3 -7.70 42.29 -56.32
C LEU A 3 -6.43 41.50 -56.02
N ASP A 4 -5.85 41.82 -54.86
CA ASP A 4 -4.82 41.06 -54.17
C ASP A 4 -5.29 39.63 -53.89
N ASP A 5 -4.48 38.66 -54.29
CA ASP A 5 -4.59 37.27 -53.84
C ASP A 5 -3.47 37.06 -52.79
N GLN A 6 -3.74 37.56 -51.58
CA GLN A 6 -2.89 37.28 -50.42
C GLN A 6 -3.20 35.86 -49.93
N LEU A 7 -2.23 34.96 -50.13
CA LEU A 7 -2.08 33.77 -49.30
C LEU A 7 -2.05 34.19 -47.81
N PRO A 8 -2.76 33.50 -46.90
CA PRO A 8 -2.71 33.81 -45.49
C PRO A 8 -1.32 33.46 -44.91
N GLU A 9 -0.77 34.41 -44.13
CA GLU A 9 0.46 34.28 -43.33
C GLU A 9 0.31 33.24 -42.19
N PRO A 10 1.40 32.58 -41.76
CA PRO A 10 1.35 31.44 -40.86
C PRO A 10 1.12 31.87 -39.40
N GLY A 11 -0.04 31.50 -38.87
CA GLY A 11 -0.40 31.72 -37.47
C GLY A 11 -1.52 30.79 -36.98
N GLU A 12 -1.68 29.62 -37.60
CA GLU A 12 -2.69 28.63 -37.22
C GLU A 12 -1.98 27.42 -36.60
N ALA A 13 -2.40 27.02 -35.40
CA ALA A 13 -1.96 25.77 -34.79
C ALA A 13 -2.22 24.61 -35.77
N GLU A 14 -1.16 23.95 -36.21
CA GLU A 14 -1.21 22.91 -37.24
C GLU A 14 -2.13 21.77 -36.76
N ALA A 15 -3.29 21.58 -37.39
CA ALA A 15 -4.20 20.51 -36.99
C ALA A 15 -3.58 19.15 -37.35
N ILE A 16 -3.73 18.17 -36.45
CA ILE A 16 -3.34 16.78 -36.67
C ILE A 16 -4.57 16.03 -37.17
N TYR A 17 -4.45 15.39 -38.32
CA TYR A 17 -5.50 14.54 -38.88
C TYR A 17 -5.20 13.08 -38.57
N MET A 18 -6.19 12.37 -38.04
CA MET A 18 -6.12 10.94 -37.75
C MET A 18 -7.18 10.19 -38.57
N THR A 19 -6.76 9.17 -39.30
CA THR A 19 -7.67 8.22 -39.95
C THR A 19 -7.66 6.90 -39.19
N VAL A 20 -8.82 6.51 -38.66
CA VAL A 20 -9.04 5.19 -38.07
C VAL A 20 -9.65 4.29 -39.14
N MET A 21 -8.92 3.22 -39.49
CA MET A 21 -9.36 2.22 -40.45
C MET A 21 -10.10 1.10 -39.71
N LEU A 22 -11.29 0.78 -40.21
CA LEU A 22 -12.16 -0.24 -39.65
C LEU A 22 -12.28 -1.45 -40.59
N GLN A 23 -12.64 -2.59 -40.04
CA GLN A 23 -12.94 -3.80 -40.79
C GLN A 23 -14.07 -3.54 -41.80
N GLY A 24 -13.94 -4.05 -43.02
CA GLY A 24 -14.91 -3.82 -44.10
C GLY A 24 -14.68 -2.51 -44.88
N ASP A 25 -13.43 -2.04 -44.96
CA ASP A 25 -13.00 -0.85 -45.73
C ASP A 25 -13.62 0.48 -45.29
N HIS A 26 -14.24 0.52 -44.11
CA HIS A 26 -14.75 1.75 -43.52
C HIS A 26 -13.61 2.58 -42.92
N LYS A 27 -13.71 3.90 -43.04
CA LYS A 27 -12.72 4.85 -42.51
C LYS A 27 -13.43 5.94 -41.71
N CYS A 28 -12.81 6.36 -40.62
CA CYS A 28 -13.26 7.48 -39.80
C CYS A 28 -12.12 8.51 -39.73
N GLU A 29 -12.40 9.75 -40.10
CA GLU A 29 -11.44 10.85 -40.06
C GLU A 29 -11.74 11.75 -38.86
N LEU A 30 -10.70 12.00 -38.08
CA LEU A 30 -10.72 12.82 -36.87
C LEU A 30 -9.70 13.95 -37.04
N ALA A 31 -10.05 15.15 -36.63
CA ALA A 31 -9.15 16.30 -36.60
C ALA A 31 -8.93 16.74 -35.16
N PHE A 32 -7.68 16.87 -34.77
CA PHE A 32 -7.26 17.33 -33.45
C PHE A 32 -6.49 18.64 -33.60
N PRO A 33 -6.78 19.68 -32.80
CA PRO A 33 -5.88 20.81 -32.66
C PRO A 33 -4.51 20.34 -32.15
N ALA A 34 -3.40 20.91 -32.63
CA ALA A 34 -2.05 20.59 -32.13
C ALA A 34 -1.90 20.76 -30.61
N ASP A 35 -2.69 21.64 -29.99
CA ASP A 35 -2.64 21.88 -28.55
C ASP A 35 -3.41 20.81 -27.73
N ASP A 36 -4.14 19.91 -28.39
CA ASP A 36 -4.97 18.86 -27.78
C ASP A 36 -4.36 17.45 -27.95
N LEU A 37 -3.02 17.39 -27.97
CA LEU A 37 -2.24 16.14 -27.93
C LEU A 37 -2.63 15.20 -26.77
N PRO A 38 -3.04 15.66 -25.57
CA PRO A 38 -3.48 14.76 -24.50
C PRO A 38 -4.71 13.93 -24.86
N LEU A 39 -5.74 14.54 -25.45
CA LEU A 39 -6.97 13.84 -25.87
C LEU A 39 -6.68 12.81 -26.95
N MET A 40 -5.84 13.18 -27.93
CA MET A 40 -5.39 12.27 -28.97
C MET A 40 -4.58 11.10 -28.39
N GLY A 41 -3.68 11.38 -27.43
CA GLY A 41 -2.89 10.35 -26.74
C GLY A 41 -3.75 9.38 -25.93
N ASP A 42 -4.80 9.88 -25.26
CA ASP A 42 -5.77 9.04 -24.56
C ASP A 42 -6.54 8.13 -25.53
N LEU A 43 -6.98 8.67 -26.69
CA LEU A 43 -7.63 7.87 -27.73
C LEU A 43 -6.69 6.78 -28.28
N LEU A 44 -5.45 7.13 -28.59
CA LEU A 44 -4.45 6.17 -29.09
C LEU A 44 -4.16 5.06 -28.07
N ARG A 45 -3.97 5.41 -26.78
CA ARG A 45 -3.76 4.43 -25.70
C ARG A 45 -4.96 3.49 -25.56
N GLN A 46 -6.17 4.02 -25.65
CA GLN A 46 -7.40 3.21 -25.58
C GLN A 46 -7.56 2.26 -26.78
N LEU A 47 -7.21 2.72 -27.98
CA LEU A 47 -7.26 1.91 -29.21
C LEU A 47 -6.17 0.83 -29.26
N LEU A 48 -5.02 1.07 -28.61
CA LEU A 48 -3.82 0.22 -28.71
C LEU A 48 -3.52 -0.65 -27.46
N ALA A 49 -4.11 -0.41 -26.29
CA ALA A 49 -3.83 -1.16 -25.06
C ALA A 49 -4.17 -2.67 -25.10
N GLU A 50 -3.23 -3.60 -24.91
CA GLU A 50 -3.56 -5.05 -24.92
C GLU A 50 -4.71 -5.43 -23.96
N PRO A 51 -5.63 -6.36 -24.34
CA PRO A 51 -6.70 -6.81 -23.46
C PRO A 51 -6.11 -7.51 -22.24
N GLY A 52 -6.40 -7.01 -21.03
CA GLY A 52 -6.05 -7.68 -19.78
C GLY A 52 -6.83 -8.99 -19.64
N GLU A 53 -6.16 -10.04 -19.15
CA GLU A 53 -6.79 -11.33 -18.84
C GLU A 53 -7.98 -11.12 -17.87
N GLY A 54 -9.21 -11.19 -18.39
CA GLY A 54 -10.44 -11.16 -17.59
C GLY A 54 -11.41 -10.00 -17.84
N GLU A 55 -11.05 -8.98 -18.63
CA GLU A 55 -12.04 -7.97 -19.07
C GLU A 55 -12.80 -8.45 -20.30
N ASN A 56 -14.14 -8.52 -20.20
CA ASN A 56 -15.02 -8.81 -21.34
C ASN A 56 -14.65 -7.95 -22.56
N ALA A 57 -14.35 -8.62 -23.67
CA ALA A 57 -13.85 -8.06 -24.93
C ALA A 57 -14.87 -7.24 -25.75
N SER A 58 -15.73 -6.47 -25.08
CA SER A 58 -16.75 -5.63 -25.72
C SER A 58 -16.72 -4.19 -25.22
N LYS A 59 -15.51 -3.60 -25.13
CA LYS A 59 -15.40 -2.14 -25.02
C LYS A 59 -15.79 -1.52 -26.38
N LEU A 60 -16.94 -0.86 -26.41
CA LEU A 60 -17.38 0.01 -27.51
C LEU A 60 -16.62 1.34 -27.39
N PHE A 61 -15.94 1.76 -28.44
CA PHE A 61 -15.23 3.03 -28.53
C PHE A 61 -16.13 4.09 -29.13
N LYS A 62 -16.21 5.24 -28.46
CA LYS A 62 -16.90 6.42 -28.96
C LYS A 62 -15.92 7.26 -29.79
N LEU A 63 -16.07 7.23 -31.11
CA LEU A 63 -15.35 8.11 -32.02
C LEU A 63 -16.20 9.37 -32.28
N PRO A 64 -15.75 10.56 -31.88
CA PRO A 64 -16.44 11.80 -32.23
C PRO A 64 -16.33 12.04 -33.74
N ILE A 65 -17.45 12.30 -34.40
CA ILE A 65 -17.52 12.64 -35.83
C ILE A 65 -18.22 13.99 -35.99
N ASP A 66 -17.97 14.68 -37.11
CA ASP A 66 -18.50 16.02 -37.37
C ASP A 66 -18.14 17.04 -36.26
N GLY A 67 -16.84 17.17 -35.97
CA GLY A 67 -16.35 18.11 -34.95
C GLY A 67 -16.90 17.85 -33.53
N GLY A 68 -17.24 16.59 -33.21
CA GLY A 68 -17.78 16.19 -31.91
C GLY A 68 -19.29 16.36 -31.76
N ARG A 69 -20.00 16.82 -32.80
CA ARG A 69 -21.47 16.95 -32.78
C ARG A 69 -22.19 15.60 -32.84
N THR A 70 -21.55 14.61 -33.44
CA THR A 70 -22.05 13.24 -33.53
C THR A 70 -21.01 12.26 -33.03
N ALA A 71 -21.43 11.04 -32.69
CA ALA A 71 -20.52 10.03 -32.19
C ALA A 71 -20.84 8.67 -32.82
N MET A 72 -19.80 7.99 -33.27
CA MET A 72 -19.85 6.63 -33.76
C MET A 72 -19.35 5.69 -32.66
N TYR A 73 -20.04 4.57 -32.42
CA TYR A 73 -19.62 3.56 -31.45
C TYR A 73 -19.14 2.32 -32.19
N VAL A 74 -17.87 1.96 -32.03
CA VAL A 74 -17.26 0.81 -32.73
C VAL A 74 -16.64 -0.18 -31.74
N PRO A 75 -16.78 -1.51 -31.94
CA PRO A 75 -16.03 -2.49 -31.17
C PRO A 75 -14.53 -2.35 -31.43
N ARG A 76 -13.70 -2.62 -30.42
CA ARG A 76 -12.24 -2.57 -30.60
C ARG A 76 -11.73 -3.45 -31.74
N SER A 77 -12.27 -4.67 -31.78
CA SER A 77 -11.88 -5.70 -32.73
C SER A 77 -12.14 -5.31 -34.17
N SER A 78 -12.92 -4.24 -34.40
CA SER A 78 -13.17 -3.70 -35.73
C SER A 78 -12.12 -2.69 -36.19
N VAL A 79 -11.17 -2.27 -35.36
CA VAL A 79 -10.09 -1.34 -35.76
C VAL A 79 -8.93 -2.14 -36.35
N VAL A 80 -8.58 -1.87 -37.60
CA VAL A 80 -7.53 -2.61 -38.35
C VAL A 80 -6.27 -1.78 -38.60
N GLY A 81 -6.33 -0.47 -38.36
CA GLY A 81 -5.13 0.38 -38.38
C GLY A 81 -5.45 1.86 -38.15
N ILE A 82 -4.40 2.64 -37.92
CA ILE A 82 -4.47 4.08 -37.63
C ILE A 82 -3.41 4.78 -38.49
N MET A 83 -3.77 5.92 -39.07
CA MET A 83 -2.87 6.79 -39.83
C MET A 83 -2.96 8.21 -39.27
N THR A 84 -1.83 8.93 -39.23
CA THR A 84 -1.76 10.32 -38.74
C THR A 84 -1.03 11.19 -39.76
N ASP A 85 -1.47 12.43 -39.92
CA ASP A 85 -0.85 13.46 -40.75
C ASP A 85 -0.79 14.78 -39.95
N PRO A 86 0.41 15.31 -39.61
CA PRO A 86 1.73 14.79 -39.95
C PRO A 86 2.07 13.45 -39.24
N PRO A 87 3.09 12.69 -39.70
CA PRO A 87 3.54 11.48 -39.03
C PRO A 87 3.96 11.76 -37.59
N LEU A 88 3.34 11.06 -36.64
CA LEU A 88 3.61 11.23 -35.21
C LEU A 88 4.53 10.13 -34.65
N PRO A 89 5.45 10.45 -33.72
CA PRO A 89 6.21 9.46 -32.97
C PRO A 89 5.29 8.79 -31.93
N LEU A 90 4.52 7.80 -32.36
CA LEU A 90 3.53 7.12 -31.52
C LEU A 90 4.13 6.57 -30.23
N GLU A 91 5.36 6.05 -30.28
CA GLU A 91 6.08 5.55 -29.10
C GLU A 91 6.26 6.65 -28.04
N GLU A 92 6.69 7.85 -28.44
CA GLU A 92 6.84 8.98 -27.51
C GLU A 92 5.49 9.50 -27.01
N ILE A 93 4.41 9.39 -27.77
CA ILE A 93 3.06 9.82 -27.35
C ILE A 93 2.41 8.79 -26.41
N LEU A 94 2.67 7.50 -26.65
CA LEU A 94 2.19 6.40 -25.82
C LEU A 94 2.99 6.27 -24.52
N HIS A 95 4.30 6.58 -24.56
CA HIS A 95 5.20 6.57 -23.40
C HIS A 95 5.37 7.96 -22.74
N GLY A 96 4.87 9.02 -23.36
CA GLY A 96 5.11 10.43 -23.01
C GLY A 96 4.39 10.97 -21.79
N GLN A 97 3.86 10.09 -20.94
CA GLN A 97 3.51 10.48 -19.59
C GLN A 97 4.46 9.75 -18.65
N GLN A 98 5.37 10.51 -18.03
CA GLN A 98 5.73 10.19 -16.65
C GLN A 98 4.39 10.06 -15.93
N GLN A 99 3.96 8.84 -15.64
CA GLN A 99 2.88 8.59 -14.71
C GLN A 99 3.20 9.47 -13.50
N PRO A 100 2.29 10.36 -13.06
CA PRO A 100 2.56 11.19 -11.89
C PRO A 100 3.11 10.24 -10.82
N PRO A 101 4.23 10.60 -10.16
CA PRO A 101 4.88 9.70 -9.21
C PRO A 101 3.78 9.12 -8.31
N PRO A 102 3.73 7.79 -8.17
CA PRO A 102 2.59 7.13 -7.56
C PRO A 102 2.34 7.78 -6.20
N LEU A 103 1.08 8.11 -5.93
CA LEU A 103 0.71 8.77 -4.68
C LEU A 103 1.11 7.85 -3.53
N VAL A 104 2.16 8.24 -2.80
CA VAL A 104 2.60 7.54 -1.59
C VAL A 104 1.77 8.05 -0.42
N ILE A 105 1.17 7.11 0.30
CA ILE A 105 0.43 7.29 1.54
C ILE A 105 1.34 6.79 2.66
N GLU A 106 1.90 7.73 3.42
CA GLU A 106 2.77 7.42 4.54
C GLU A 106 2.04 6.57 5.59
N SER A 107 2.73 5.56 6.09
CA SER A 107 2.23 4.69 7.14
C SER A 107 2.23 5.42 8.49
N GLN A 108 1.10 5.37 9.19
CA GLN A 108 0.94 5.95 10.52
C GLN A 108 1.13 4.91 11.62
N TYR A 109 1.74 5.33 12.72
CA TYR A 109 1.90 4.47 13.89
C TYR A 109 1.90 5.30 15.18
N VAL A 110 1.55 4.64 16.28
CA VAL A 110 1.49 5.22 17.61
C VAL A 110 2.48 4.52 18.51
N LEU A 111 3.32 5.29 19.19
CA LEU A 111 4.24 4.79 20.20
C LEU A 111 3.64 5.02 21.59
N VAL A 112 3.60 3.95 22.39
CA VAL A 112 3.26 4.03 23.82
C VAL A 112 4.49 3.63 24.61
N ASP A 113 5.20 4.64 25.10
CA ASP A 113 6.33 4.47 26.01
C ASP A 113 5.86 4.12 27.42
N ASN A 114 6.70 3.37 28.15
CA ASN A 114 6.37 2.89 29.49
C ASN A 114 5.03 2.16 29.53
N PHE A 115 4.80 1.31 28.52
CA PHE A 115 3.53 0.62 28.31
C PHE A 115 3.10 -0.18 29.55
N LEU A 116 4.05 -0.91 30.14
CA LEU A 116 3.91 -1.52 31.45
C LEU A 116 4.52 -0.61 32.52
N THR A 117 4.00 -0.66 33.74
CA THR A 117 4.72 -0.09 34.88
C THR A 117 6.06 -0.80 35.07
N VAL A 118 7.04 -0.15 35.70
CA VAL A 118 8.36 -0.74 35.97
C VAL A 118 8.26 -2.11 36.67
N LYS A 119 7.30 -2.24 37.61
CA LYS A 119 7.05 -3.50 38.32
C LYS A 119 6.49 -4.58 37.39
N GLU A 120 5.49 -4.25 36.57
CA GLU A 120 4.89 -5.17 35.59
C GLU A 120 5.92 -5.60 34.53
N TYR A 121 6.74 -4.66 34.05
CA TYR A 121 7.84 -4.93 33.13
C TYR A 121 8.83 -5.94 33.71
N GLN A 122 9.28 -5.71 34.95
CA GLN A 122 10.24 -6.58 35.61
C GLN A 122 9.65 -7.97 35.87
N GLN A 123 8.40 -8.04 36.32
CA GLN A 123 7.70 -9.33 36.52
C GLN A 123 7.59 -10.13 35.23
N LEU A 124 7.28 -9.47 34.12
CA LEU A 124 7.25 -10.10 32.80
C LEU A 124 8.64 -10.58 32.38
N LEU A 125 9.66 -9.71 32.49
CA LEU A 125 11.03 -10.05 32.11
C LEU A 125 11.57 -11.23 32.92
N ASP A 126 11.40 -11.22 34.25
CA ASP A 126 11.84 -12.31 35.12
C ASP A 126 11.15 -13.63 34.78
N TRP A 127 9.84 -13.58 34.50
CA TRP A 127 9.10 -14.76 34.08
C TRP A 127 9.63 -15.30 32.74
N VAL A 128 9.83 -14.45 31.74
CA VAL A 128 10.30 -14.87 30.41
C VAL A 128 11.70 -15.47 30.49
N LEU A 129 12.60 -14.86 31.25
CA LEU A 129 13.95 -15.38 31.45
C LEU A 129 13.95 -16.72 32.21
N ALA A 130 13.07 -16.89 33.20
CA ALA A 130 12.96 -18.14 33.95
C ALA A 130 12.38 -19.29 33.12
N ASN A 131 11.54 -19.00 32.11
CA ASN A 131 10.85 -20.00 31.28
C ASN A 131 11.43 -20.11 29.86
N GLN A 132 12.59 -19.48 29.61
CA GLN A 132 13.12 -19.34 28.26
C GLN A 132 13.46 -20.66 27.57
N SER A 133 13.93 -21.65 28.32
CA SER A 133 14.23 -22.99 27.78
C SER A 133 13.00 -23.65 27.16
N ASP A 134 11.81 -23.35 27.68
CA ASP A 134 10.53 -23.91 27.23
C ASP A 134 9.88 -23.07 26.12
N LEU A 135 10.34 -21.83 25.93
CA LEU A 135 9.89 -20.93 24.86
C LEU A 135 10.66 -21.24 23.56
N GLN A 136 10.37 -22.39 22.95
CA GLN A 136 10.90 -22.79 21.64
C GLN A 136 9.99 -22.35 20.47
N SER A 137 8.75 -21.93 20.77
CA SER A 137 7.73 -21.53 19.80
C SER A 137 6.91 -20.33 20.31
N PRO A 138 6.18 -19.63 19.40
CA PRO A 138 5.26 -18.57 19.80
C PRO A 138 4.26 -19.05 20.85
N MET A 139 4.21 -18.36 21.99
CA MET A 139 3.25 -18.66 23.06
C MET A 139 2.09 -17.65 22.99
N LYS A 140 0.88 -18.13 22.68
CA LYS A 140 -0.32 -17.31 22.74
C LYS A 140 -0.60 -16.86 24.16
N LEU A 141 -0.88 -15.58 24.34
CA LEU A 141 -1.34 -15.02 25.61
C LEU A 141 -2.82 -15.33 25.80
N SER A 142 -3.21 -15.52 27.05
CA SER A 142 -4.60 -15.72 27.46
C SER A 142 -4.91 -14.79 28.63
N ASN A 143 -6.16 -14.31 28.71
CA ASN A 143 -6.69 -13.54 29.84
C ASN A 143 -7.59 -14.40 30.75
N THR A 144 -7.47 -15.73 30.69
CA THR A 144 -8.24 -16.64 31.55
C THR A 144 -7.69 -16.67 32.98
N VAL A 145 -8.53 -17.07 33.94
CA VAL A 145 -8.19 -17.14 35.37
C VAL A 145 -6.98 -18.05 35.66
N SER A 146 -6.75 -19.05 34.81
CA SER A 146 -5.61 -19.99 34.93
C SER A 146 -4.32 -19.47 34.30
N SER A 147 -4.35 -18.34 33.58
CA SER A 147 -3.17 -17.75 32.94
C SER A 147 -2.27 -17.06 33.98
N PRO A 148 -0.96 -16.97 33.74
CA PRO A 148 -0.07 -16.13 34.54
C PRO A 148 -0.60 -14.69 34.62
N GLN A 149 -0.56 -14.09 35.82
CA GLN A 149 -1.10 -12.74 36.07
C GLN A 149 -0.58 -11.67 35.09
N TRP A 150 0.67 -11.79 34.65
CA TRP A 150 1.25 -10.86 33.69
C TRP A 150 0.55 -10.88 32.32
N GLN A 151 0.02 -12.03 31.87
CA GLN A 151 -0.67 -12.13 30.57
C GLN A 151 -1.97 -11.34 30.60
N THR A 152 -2.76 -11.55 31.66
CA THR A 152 -3.99 -10.78 31.89
C THR A 152 -3.67 -9.29 32.04
N THR A 153 -2.60 -8.93 32.76
CA THR A 153 -2.18 -7.53 32.93
C THR A 153 -1.80 -6.90 31.59
N PHE A 154 -1.08 -7.62 30.73
CA PHE A 154 -0.68 -7.17 29.40
C PHE A 154 -1.90 -6.91 28.50
N ILE A 155 -2.83 -7.87 28.41
CA ILE A 155 -4.05 -7.74 27.59
C ILE A 155 -4.91 -6.57 28.09
N ASN A 156 -5.08 -6.42 29.42
CA ASN A 156 -5.83 -5.30 29.99
C ASN A 156 -5.15 -3.95 29.68
N ARG A 157 -3.81 -3.91 29.62
CA ARG A 157 -3.08 -2.71 29.22
C ARG A 157 -3.31 -2.37 27.76
N VAL A 158 -3.32 -3.38 26.86
CA VAL A 158 -3.67 -3.19 25.45
C VAL A 158 -5.06 -2.57 25.36
N GLN A 159 -6.07 -3.14 26.04
CA GLN A 159 -7.44 -2.61 26.07
C GLN A 159 -7.51 -1.16 26.54
N ALA A 160 -6.78 -0.82 27.60
CA ALA A 160 -6.80 0.51 28.20
C ALA A 160 -6.24 1.60 27.28
N VAL A 161 -5.30 1.27 26.38
CA VAL A 161 -4.70 2.25 25.45
C VAL A 161 -5.47 2.41 24.14
N ILE A 162 -6.48 1.56 23.86
CA ILE A 162 -7.21 1.59 22.58
C ILE A 162 -7.80 2.96 22.26
N PRO A 163 -8.51 3.66 23.16
CA PRO A 163 -9.08 4.98 22.83
C PRO A 163 -8.01 5.99 22.43
N PHE A 164 -6.85 5.95 23.09
CA PHE A 164 -5.70 6.79 22.76
C PHE A 164 -5.16 6.43 21.38
N VAL A 165 -4.92 5.15 21.09
CA VAL A 165 -4.43 4.67 19.79
C VAL A 165 -5.37 5.05 18.65
N LEU A 166 -6.67 4.81 18.80
CA LEU A 166 -7.68 5.11 17.77
C LEU A 166 -7.69 6.59 17.41
N SER A 167 -7.67 7.47 18.41
CA SER A 167 -7.64 8.93 18.17
C SER A 167 -6.40 9.39 17.42
N HIS A 168 -5.24 8.76 17.64
CA HIS A 168 -3.99 9.15 17.00
C HIS A 168 -3.81 8.54 15.60
N LEU A 169 -4.49 7.43 15.31
CA LEU A 169 -4.53 6.83 13.98
C LEU A 169 -5.71 7.34 13.13
N ASP A 170 -6.49 8.31 13.63
CA ASP A 170 -7.70 8.82 12.99
C ASP A 170 -8.73 7.72 12.63
N ILE A 171 -8.87 6.73 13.53
CA ILE A 171 -9.80 5.61 13.39
C ILE A 171 -11.06 5.91 14.19
N SER A 172 -12.22 5.78 13.53
CA SER A 172 -13.51 5.82 14.23
C SER A 172 -13.61 4.71 15.28
N SER A 173 -14.20 5.02 16.44
CA SER A 173 -14.44 3.99 17.45
C SER A 173 -15.27 2.84 16.89
N PHE A 174 -14.89 1.61 17.21
CA PHE A 174 -15.58 0.40 16.79
C PHE A 174 -15.82 -0.53 17.99
N PRO A 175 -16.81 -1.42 17.93
CA PRO A 175 -17.01 -2.43 18.97
C PRO A 175 -15.80 -3.36 19.01
N LEU A 176 -15.20 -3.49 20.20
CA LEU A 176 -13.97 -4.26 20.38
C LEU A 176 -14.25 -5.76 20.32
N GLY A 177 -13.60 -6.45 19.39
CA GLY A 177 -13.58 -7.91 19.30
C GLY A 177 -12.47 -8.55 20.14
N GLU A 178 -11.93 -9.68 19.68
CA GLU A 178 -10.84 -10.36 20.36
C GLU A 178 -9.51 -9.57 20.26
N ILE A 179 -8.71 -9.63 21.34
CA ILE A 179 -7.31 -9.20 21.31
C ILE A 179 -6.46 -10.46 21.30
N THR A 180 -5.79 -10.70 20.18
CA THR A 180 -4.85 -11.81 20.03
C THR A 180 -3.44 -11.31 20.28
N ALA A 181 -2.64 -12.08 21.03
CA ALA A 181 -1.25 -11.73 21.28
C ALA A 181 -0.40 -12.99 21.44
N SER A 182 0.83 -12.96 20.95
CA SER A 182 1.79 -14.06 21.11
C SER A 182 3.15 -13.52 21.54
N LEU A 183 3.76 -14.19 22.50
CA LEU A 183 5.15 -13.97 22.88
C LEU A 183 6.06 -14.76 21.93
N LEU A 184 6.96 -14.04 21.26
CA LEU A 184 7.95 -14.54 20.33
C LEU A 184 9.33 -14.55 20.99
N PRO A 185 9.90 -15.73 21.28
CA PRO A 185 11.24 -15.83 21.84
C PRO A 185 12.34 -15.51 20.83
N ASN A 186 12.13 -15.85 19.56
CA ASN A 186 13.03 -15.53 18.45
C ASN A 186 12.19 -14.89 17.33
N PRO A 187 12.08 -13.56 17.29
CA PRO A 187 11.29 -12.89 16.25
C PRO A 187 11.93 -13.18 14.88
N ILE A 188 11.24 -13.96 14.05
CA ILE A 188 11.67 -14.22 12.68
C ILE A 188 11.14 -13.07 11.81
N PRO A 189 11.92 -12.54 10.85
CA PRO A 189 11.56 -11.37 10.06
C PRO A 189 10.20 -11.40 9.34
N ASN A 190 9.60 -12.59 9.18
CA ASN A 190 8.46 -12.80 8.30
C ASN A 190 7.27 -13.50 8.97
N ASP A 191 7.13 -13.42 10.30
CA ASP A 191 5.88 -13.82 10.96
C ASP A 191 4.81 -12.75 10.68
N LYS A 192 4.29 -12.76 9.45
CA LYS A 192 2.98 -12.20 9.15
C LYS A 192 1.99 -13.10 9.88
N GLY A 193 1.85 -12.89 11.20
CA GLY A 193 0.88 -13.61 12.02
C GLY A 193 -0.47 -13.63 11.32
N GLN A 194 -1.27 -14.67 11.52
CA GLN A 194 -2.54 -14.86 10.80
C GLN A 194 -3.38 -13.58 10.82
N ARG A 195 -3.40 -12.85 9.70
CA ARG A 195 -4.25 -11.69 9.49
C ARG A 195 -5.64 -12.23 9.16
N THR A 196 -6.52 -12.27 10.16
CA THR A 196 -7.95 -12.42 9.90
C THR A 196 -8.46 -11.09 9.36
N ASN A 197 -9.50 -11.13 8.52
CA ASN A 197 -10.06 -9.91 7.90
C ASN A 197 -10.62 -8.91 8.93
N ASN A 198 -10.75 -9.31 10.20
CA ASN A 198 -11.34 -8.51 11.26
C ASN A 198 -10.31 -7.80 12.15
N ILE A 199 -9.02 -8.13 12.05
CA ILE A 199 -7.97 -7.39 12.78
C ILE A 199 -7.83 -6.02 12.13
N VAL A 200 -8.04 -4.95 12.90
CA VAL A 200 -7.95 -3.55 12.43
C VAL A 200 -6.62 -2.91 12.84
N ILE A 201 -6.10 -3.29 14.00
CA ILE A 201 -4.85 -2.74 14.55
C ILE A 201 -3.90 -3.89 14.85
N THR A 202 -2.65 -3.73 14.43
CA THR A 202 -1.54 -4.59 14.84
C THR A 202 -0.69 -3.86 15.86
N PHE A 203 -0.15 -4.60 16.83
CA PHE A 203 0.81 -4.06 17.78
C PHE A 203 2.03 -4.95 17.96
N VAL A 204 3.15 -4.30 18.29
CA VAL A 204 4.45 -4.91 18.56
C VAL A 204 5.01 -4.31 19.84
N TYR A 205 5.43 -5.16 20.78
CA TYR A 205 6.00 -4.74 22.06
C TYR A 205 7.35 -5.42 22.30
N TYR A 206 8.37 -4.62 22.61
CA TYR A 206 9.73 -5.11 22.82
C TYR A 206 10.04 -5.31 24.31
N LEU A 207 10.65 -6.46 24.62
CA LEU A 207 11.03 -6.87 25.96
C LEU A 207 12.47 -7.38 25.95
N TYR A 208 13.35 -6.72 26.69
CA TYR A 208 14.74 -7.16 26.85
C TYR A 208 15.35 -6.62 28.15
N ARG A 209 16.47 -7.22 28.57
CA ARG A 209 17.25 -6.70 29.70
C ARG A 209 18.03 -5.47 29.25
N GLU A 210 17.89 -4.36 29.97
CA GLU A 210 18.73 -3.19 29.75
C GLU A 210 20.10 -3.35 30.44
N PRO A 211 21.19 -2.85 29.83
CA PRO A 211 21.24 -2.16 28.53
C PRO A 211 21.07 -3.11 27.33
N LYS A 212 20.56 -2.58 26.20
CA LYS A 212 20.36 -3.32 24.94
C LYS A 212 21.66 -4.04 24.54
N SER A 213 21.64 -5.37 24.51
CA SER A 213 22.81 -6.21 24.21
C SER A 213 22.80 -6.82 22.81
N PHE A 214 21.91 -6.36 21.93
CA PHE A 214 21.72 -6.88 20.58
C PHE A 214 21.70 -5.76 19.54
N THR A 215 21.92 -6.12 18.29
CA THR A 215 21.81 -5.24 17.11
C THR A 215 20.62 -5.66 16.25
N GLY A 216 20.11 -4.76 15.43
CA GLY A 216 18.93 -5.04 14.61
C GLY A 216 17.64 -5.02 15.42
N GLY A 217 16.61 -5.71 14.90
CA GLY A 217 15.28 -5.80 15.51
C GLY A 217 14.35 -4.62 15.21
N GLU A 218 14.76 -3.69 14.34
CA GLU A 218 13.95 -2.55 13.93
C GLU A 218 12.67 -3.04 13.23
N LEU A 219 11.55 -2.43 13.54
CA LEU A 219 10.30 -2.66 12.82
C LEU A 219 10.24 -1.69 11.64
N ARG A 220 10.14 -2.22 10.42
CA ARG A 220 9.78 -1.45 9.23
C ARG A 220 8.28 -1.53 9.02
N ILE A 221 7.63 -0.38 8.88
CA ILE A 221 6.21 -0.27 8.50
C ILE A 221 6.21 0.40 7.13
N TYR A 222 5.76 -0.32 6.12
CA TYR A 222 5.84 0.13 4.74
C TYR A 222 4.71 1.10 4.42
N ASP A 223 5.06 2.15 3.69
CA ASP A 223 4.07 3.06 3.14
C ASP A 223 3.29 2.35 2.04
N SER A 224 2.13 2.89 1.70
CA SER A 224 1.32 2.40 0.61
C SER A 224 1.46 3.32 -0.60
N GLN A 225 1.34 2.79 -1.81
CA GLN A 225 1.28 3.59 -3.02
C GLN A 225 0.07 3.19 -3.87
N VAL A 226 -0.56 4.18 -4.50
CA VAL A 226 -1.70 3.94 -5.39
C VAL A 226 -1.18 3.78 -6.82
N VAL A 227 -1.27 2.56 -7.35
CA VAL A 227 -0.90 2.22 -8.73
C VAL A 227 -2.12 1.62 -9.42
N ASN A 228 -2.54 2.17 -10.56
CA ASN A 228 -3.72 1.70 -11.31
C ASN A 228 -4.98 1.54 -10.44
N ASN A 229 -5.27 2.53 -9.58
CA ASN A 229 -6.39 2.51 -8.64
C ASN A 229 -6.36 1.38 -7.59
N GLN A 230 -5.22 0.70 -7.42
CA GLN A 230 -4.99 -0.31 -6.40
C GLN A 230 -3.94 0.18 -5.39
N CYS A 231 -4.18 -0.13 -4.12
CA CYS A 231 -3.23 0.14 -3.04
C CYS A 231 -2.22 -1.01 -2.99
N VAL A 232 -0.94 -0.71 -3.21
CA VAL A 232 0.17 -1.67 -3.14
C VAL A 232 1.25 -1.16 -2.19
N VAL A 233 2.16 -2.03 -1.77
CA VAL A 233 3.29 -1.66 -0.91
C VAL A 233 4.24 -0.73 -1.66
N ALA A 234 4.67 0.35 -1.02
CA ALA A 234 5.70 1.24 -1.54
C ALA A 234 7.12 0.78 -1.13
N ASP A 235 8.15 1.27 -1.82
CA ASP A 235 9.55 1.02 -1.43
C ASP A 235 9.97 1.82 -0.18
N SER A 236 9.24 2.89 0.14
CA SER A 236 9.43 3.70 1.34
C SER A 236 8.77 3.07 2.57
N TYR A 237 9.35 3.35 3.73
CA TYR A 237 8.90 2.80 5.01
C TYR A 237 9.31 3.69 6.17
N GLN A 238 8.55 3.61 7.25
CA GLN A 238 8.91 4.13 8.56
C GLN A 238 9.74 3.09 9.32
N VAL A 239 10.69 3.55 10.13
CA VAL A 239 11.54 2.69 10.96
C VAL A 239 11.28 2.96 12.43
N VAL A 240 10.94 1.91 13.18
CA VAL A 240 10.76 1.98 14.63
C VAL A 240 11.85 1.16 15.32
N GLU A 241 12.68 1.87 16.08
CA GLU A 241 13.75 1.27 16.89
C GLU A 241 13.18 0.39 18.02
N PRO A 242 13.76 -0.79 18.27
CA PRO A 242 13.32 -1.67 19.34
C PRO A 242 13.74 -1.07 20.69
N ARG A 243 12.78 -0.48 21.40
CA ARG A 243 12.97 0.07 22.75
C ARG A 243 12.21 -0.74 23.78
N GLY A 244 12.87 -1.05 24.88
CA GLY A 244 12.29 -1.80 25.99
C GLY A 244 11.08 -1.06 26.56
N ASN A 245 10.04 -1.83 26.91
CA ASN A 245 8.81 -1.29 27.50
C ASN A 245 8.05 -0.30 26.59
N ARG A 246 8.23 -0.41 25.28
CA ARG A 246 7.50 0.37 24.27
C ARG A 246 6.61 -0.55 23.45
N ALA A 247 5.34 -0.18 23.35
CA ALA A 247 4.42 -0.75 22.38
C ALA A 247 4.28 0.18 21.17
N VAL A 248 4.21 -0.43 19.99
CA VAL A 248 3.99 0.23 18.70
C VAL A 248 2.65 -0.27 18.17
N PHE A 249 1.74 0.63 17.81
CA PHE A 249 0.43 0.32 17.25
C PHE A 249 0.30 0.93 15.85
N PHE A 250 -0.25 0.19 14.89
CA PHE A 250 -0.44 0.66 13.51
C PHE A 250 -1.59 -0.10 12.84
N PHE A 251 -2.04 0.39 11.69
CA PHE A 251 -3.08 -0.29 10.92
C PHE A 251 -2.62 -1.69 10.48
N SER A 252 -3.48 -2.68 10.68
CA SER A 252 -3.20 -4.06 10.28
C SER A 252 -3.06 -4.25 8.75
N SER A 253 -3.61 -3.31 7.98
CA SER A 253 -3.53 -3.29 6.53
C SER A 253 -2.12 -2.96 6.02
N TYR A 254 -1.26 -2.32 6.82
CA TYR A 254 0.10 -2.03 6.41
C TYR A 254 0.94 -3.30 6.32
N ASP A 255 1.81 -3.37 5.32
CA ASP A 255 2.89 -4.34 5.33
C ASP A 255 3.94 -3.91 6.34
N SER A 256 4.44 -4.87 7.11
CA SER A 256 5.40 -4.60 8.17
C SER A 256 6.39 -5.75 8.29
N MET A 257 7.65 -5.44 8.54
CA MET A 257 8.73 -6.42 8.62
C MET A 257 9.66 -6.07 9.78
N MET A 258 9.86 -7.03 10.68
CA MET A 258 10.89 -6.91 11.72
C MET A 258 12.25 -7.28 11.15
N GLN A 259 13.26 -6.45 11.35
CA GLN A 259 14.62 -6.76 10.94
C GLN A 259 15.21 -7.89 11.81
N PRO A 260 16.09 -8.74 11.25
CA PRO A 260 16.77 -9.78 12.01
C PRO A 260 17.46 -9.21 13.25
N ILE A 261 17.36 -9.94 14.36
CA ILE A 261 18.07 -9.61 15.59
C ILE A 261 19.40 -10.36 15.61
N GLY A 262 20.50 -9.61 15.71
CA GLY A 262 21.84 -10.15 15.86
C GLY A 262 22.32 -10.03 17.31
N SER A 263 22.85 -11.13 17.86
CA SER A 263 23.56 -11.13 19.15
C SER A 263 25.06 -11.34 18.91
N PRO A 264 25.96 -10.62 19.62
CA PRO A 264 27.41 -10.83 19.53
C PRO A 264 27.85 -12.23 19.99
N GLU A 265 27.09 -12.86 20.89
CA GLU A 265 27.41 -14.17 21.45
C GLU A 265 26.64 -15.28 20.72
N GLN A 266 27.35 -16.07 19.92
CA GLN A 266 26.80 -17.10 19.05
C GLN A 266 26.13 -18.30 19.77
N ASN A 267 25.94 -18.25 21.09
CA ASN A 267 25.58 -19.44 21.88
C ASN A 267 24.60 -19.24 23.05
N LEU A 268 23.91 -18.11 23.16
CA LEU A 268 23.11 -17.85 24.35
C LEU A 268 21.73 -17.30 23.99
N ILE A 269 20.69 -17.96 24.51
CA ILE A 269 19.51 -17.35 25.13
C ILE A 269 19.12 -16.03 24.45
N SER A 270 18.07 -16.04 23.61
CA SER A 270 17.47 -14.82 23.05
C SER A 270 17.46 -13.68 24.05
N THR A 271 18.15 -12.61 23.67
CA THR A 271 18.32 -11.40 24.47
C THR A 271 17.20 -10.39 24.21
N CYS A 272 16.32 -10.66 23.25
CA CYS A 272 15.19 -9.82 22.88
C CYS A 272 13.96 -10.66 22.59
N PHE A 273 12.89 -10.38 23.32
CA PHE A 273 11.58 -11.00 23.16
C PHE A 273 10.62 -9.96 22.60
N VAL A 274 9.66 -10.42 21.83
CA VAL A 274 8.64 -9.56 21.24
C VAL A 274 7.27 -10.12 21.54
N ILE A 275 6.34 -9.29 21.98
CA ILE A 275 4.93 -9.63 21.96
C ILE A 275 4.31 -8.97 20.74
N ASN A 276 3.81 -9.76 19.80
CA ASN A 276 3.05 -9.28 18.65
C ASN A 276 1.57 -9.63 18.81
N GLY A 277 0.68 -8.81 18.28
CA GLY A 277 -0.74 -9.07 18.41
C GLY A 277 -1.62 -8.23 17.49
N GLY A 278 -2.91 -8.59 17.49
CA GLY A 278 -3.95 -7.95 16.71
C GLY A 278 -5.15 -7.58 17.58
N ILE A 279 -5.81 -6.48 17.23
CA ILE A 279 -7.07 -6.04 17.83
C ILE A 279 -8.14 -6.18 16.76
N GLU A 280 -9.15 -6.99 17.05
CA GLU A 280 -10.27 -7.22 16.14
C GLU A 280 -11.40 -6.21 16.35
N MET A 281 -12.11 -5.92 15.27
CA MET A 281 -13.42 -5.29 15.30
C MET A 281 -14.49 -6.38 15.36
N ASP A 282 -15.39 -6.27 16.34
CA ASP A 282 -16.54 -7.16 16.48
C ASP A 282 -17.52 -6.92 15.32
N SER A 283 -18.08 -8.00 14.77
CA SER A 283 -18.91 -8.00 13.54
C SER A 283 -20.39 -7.93 13.83
#